data_AF-A0A6N6NNT8-F1
#
_entry.id   AF-A0A6N6NNT8-F1
#
_cell.length_a   1.000
_cell.length_b   1.000
_cell.length_c   1.000
_cell.angle_alpha   90.00
_cell.angle_beta   90.00
_cell.angle_gamma   90.00
#
_symmetry.space_group_name_H-M   'P 1'
#
loop_
_entity.id
_entity.type
_entity.pdbx_description
1 polymer ?
#
loop_
_entity_poly.entity_id
_entity_poly.type
_entity_poly.pdbx_seq_one_letter_code
_entity_poly.pdbx_strand_id
1 'polypeptide(L)'
;MSEDSPKQEKRQILPQDYYDSRQVMALLKLSKQKYYELVEREEDPLPMRMYGWSARGALAERGELMAWFKRNTRLARDSKKSRKT
;
A
#
# COMPACT_ATOMS: atom_id res chain seq x y z
N MET A 1 -15.67 26.86 -20.44
CA MET A 1 -14.66 25.88 -20.89
C MET A 1 -14.49 24.90 -19.75
N SER A 2 -14.99 23.67 -19.91
CA SER A 2 -14.85 22.64 -18.88
C SER A 2 -13.45 22.06 -18.98
N GLU A 3 -12.61 22.30 -17.98
CA GLU A 3 -11.29 21.69 -17.89
C GLU A 3 -11.46 20.19 -17.70
N ASP A 4 -11.15 19.45 -18.77
CA ASP A 4 -11.09 17.99 -18.78
C ASP A 4 -10.02 17.57 -17.77
N SER A 5 -10.44 17.13 -16.58
CA SER A 5 -9.53 16.61 -15.57
C SER A 5 -8.75 15.45 -16.20
N PRO A 6 -7.41 15.45 -16.16
CA PRO A 6 -6.64 14.41 -16.82
C PRO A 6 -7.06 13.05 -16.24
N LYS A 7 -7.66 12.21 -17.09
CA LYS A 7 -7.94 10.80 -16.81
C LYS A 7 -6.70 10.25 -16.13
N GLN A 8 -6.82 9.81 -14.88
CA GLN A 8 -5.76 9.10 -14.18
C GLN A 8 -5.44 7.85 -15.00
N GLU A 9 -4.45 7.98 -15.88
CA GLU A 9 -3.83 6.86 -16.56
C GLU A 9 -3.45 5.87 -15.48
N LYS A 10 -3.91 4.62 -15.62
CA LYS A 10 -3.52 3.52 -14.73
C LYS A 10 -2.03 3.29 -14.93
N ARG A 11 -1.20 4.12 -14.30
CA ARG A 11 0.26 3.98 -14.32
C ARG A 11 0.57 2.58 -13.81
N GLN A 12 1.09 1.75 -14.71
CA GLN A 12 1.59 0.45 -14.34
C GLN A 12 2.79 0.68 -13.42
N ILE A 13 2.77 0.06 -12.24
CA ILE A 13 3.87 0.13 -11.30
C ILE A 13 4.77 -1.05 -11.59
N LEU A 14 5.98 -0.77 -12.04
CA LEU A 14 6.97 -1.79 -12.38
C LEU A 14 7.58 -2.39 -11.11
N PRO A 15 8.10 -3.63 -11.17
CA PRO A 15 8.99 -4.15 -10.13
C PRO A 15 10.21 -3.22 -9.94
N GLN A 16 10.44 -2.78 -8.70
CA GLN A 16 11.54 -1.91 -8.29
C GLN A 16 11.89 -2.19 -6.83
N ASP A 17 13.08 -1.81 -6.38
CA ASP A 17 13.55 -2.15 -5.02
C ASP A 17 12.86 -1.35 -3.92
N TYR A 18 12.38 -0.14 -4.22
CA TYR A 18 11.72 0.75 -3.27
C TYR A 18 10.45 1.33 -3.85
N TYR A 19 9.39 1.45 -3.07
CA TYR A 19 8.13 2.08 -3.48
C TYR A 19 7.81 3.29 -2.61
N ASP A 20 7.36 4.38 -3.23
CA ASP A 20 6.82 5.52 -2.48
C ASP A 20 5.39 5.27 -2.00
N SER A 21 4.88 6.14 -1.12
CA SER A 21 3.53 6.03 -0.56
C SER A 21 2.42 5.99 -1.61
N ARG A 22 2.55 6.72 -2.72
CA ARG A 22 1.55 6.74 -3.81
C ARG A 22 1.55 5.41 -4.54
N GLN A 23 2.73 4.86 -4.82
CA GLN A 23 2.89 3.56 -5.45
C GLN A 23 2.36 2.44 -4.55
N VAL A 24 2.67 2.46 -3.25
CA VAL A 24 2.15 1.47 -2.29
C VAL A 24 0.61 1.52 -2.22
N MET A 25 0.01 2.70 -2.10
CA MET A 25 -1.45 2.85 -2.14
C MET A 25 -2.06 2.31 -3.43
N ALA A 26 -1.44 2.59 -4.58
CA ALA A 26 -1.93 2.15 -5.87
C ALA A 26 -1.74 0.64 -6.11
N LEU A 27 -0.64 0.05 -5.63
CA LEU A 27 -0.36 -1.40 -5.67
C LEU A 27 -1.37 -2.17 -4.83
N LEU A 28 -1.55 -1.75 -3.57
CA LEU A 28 -2.40 -2.43 -2.59
C LEU A 28 -3.88 -2.01 -2.67
N LYS A 29 -4.22 -1.08 -3.58
CA LYS A 29 -5.58 -0.52 -3.74
C LYS A 29 -6.13 0.06 -2.44
N LEU A 30 -5.30 0.80 -1.71
CA LEU A 30 -5.66 1.44 -0.46
C LEU A 30 -6.17 2.86 -0.69
N SER A 31 -7.14 3.28 0.10
CA SER A 31 -7.45 4.71 0.27
C SER A 31 -6.33 5.38 1.08
N LYS A 32 -6.22 6.71 0.97
CA LYS A 32 -5.27 7.49 1.78
C LYS A 32 -5.47 7.26 3.27
N GLN A 33 -6.73 7.26 3.72
CA GLN A 33 -7.06 6.98 5.13
C GLN A 33 -6.55 5.59 5.55
N LYS A 34 -6.87 4.54 4.77
CA LYS A 34 -6.46 3.19 5.13
C LYS A 34 -4.94 3.01 5.14
N TYR A 35 -4.24 3.71 4.25
CA TYR A 35 -2.78 3.74 4.24
C TYR A 35 -2.22 4.27 5.56
N TYR A 36 -2.70 5.41 6.06
CA TYR A 36 -2.21 5.97 7.34
C TYR A 36 -2.58 5.09 8.53
N GLU A 37 -3.80 4.52 8.57
CA GLU A 37 -4.18 3.55 9.60
C GLU A 37 -3.23 2.35 9.67
N LEU A 38 -2.71 1.88 8.53
CA LEU A 38 -1.77 0.76 8.48
C LEU A 38 -0.34 1.17 8.83
N VAL A 39 0.08 2.39 8.48
CA VAL A 39 1.40 2.94 8.85
C VAL A 39 1.49 3.20 10.35
N GLU A 40 0.42 3.71 10.96
CA GLU A 40 0.36 4.09 12.37
C GLU A 40 -0.02 2.92 13.31
N ARG A 41 -0.22 1.72 12.75
CA ARG A 41 -0.60 0.53 13.52
C ARG A 41 0.51 0.12 14.48
N GLU A 42 0.17 -0.11 15.73
CA GLU A 42 1.13 -0.51 16.76
C GLU A 42 1.75 -1.89 16.50
N GLU A 43 0.91 -2.87 16.15
CA GLU A 43 1.36 -4.23 15.86
C GLU A 43 1.56 -4.45 14.35
N ASP A 44 2.78 -4.81 13.93
CA ASP A 44 3.16 -5.12 12.54
C ASP A 44 2.73 -4.01 11.54
N PRO A 45 3.14 -2.74 11.70
CA PRO A 45 2.76 -1.65 10.79
C PRO A 45 3.19 -1.90 9.33
N LEU A 46 2.53 -1.21 8.40
CA LEU A 46 2.99 -1.13 7.01
C LEU A 46 4.43 -0.62 6.98
N PRO A 47 5.38 -1.30 6.32
CA PRO A 47 6.82 -1.07 6.49
C PRO A 47 7.31 0.15 5.68
N MET A 48 6.71 1.30 5.93
CA MET A 48 7.13 2.58 5.37
C MET A 48 8.24 3.17 6.26
N ARG A 49 9.39 3.45 5.65
CA ARG A 49 10.54 4.04 6.34
C ARG A 49 10.64 5.51 5.99
N MET A 50 10.85 6.34 7.01
CA MET A 50 11.02 7.79 6.88
C MET A 50 12.42 8.20 7.28
N TYR A 51 12.91 9.29 6.71
CA TYR A 51 14.14 9.92 7.22
C TYR A 51 13.83 10.53 8.59
N GLY A 52 14.72 10.38 9.58
CA GLY A 52 14.47 10.84 10.96
C GLY A 52 14.16 12.33 11.10
N TRP A 53 14.48 13.14 10.07
CA TRP A 53 14.21 14.58 10.01
C TRP A 53 13.01 14.96 9.12
N SER A 54 12.34 13.99 8.45
CA SER A 54 11.18 14.30 7.62
C SER A 54 10.21 13.13 7.45
N ALA A 55 8.93 13.41 7.67
CA ALA A 55 7.86 12.50 7.29
C ALA A 55 7.56 12.49 5.77
N ARG A 56 8.21 13.37 4.98
CA ARG A 56 8.09 13.37 3.52
C ARG A 56 9.08 12.40 2.89
N GLY A 57 8.66 11.72 1.82
CA GLY A 57 9.51 10.80 1.08
C GLY A 57 9.63 9.42 1.73
N ALA A 58 8.60 8.97 2.45
CA ALA A 58 8.58 7.62 2.99
C ALA A 58 8.67 6.57 1.89
N LEU A 59 9.53 5.57 2.07
CA LEU A 59 9.75 4.47 1.13
C LEU A 59 9.54 3.13 1.81
N ALA A 60 8.96 2.18 1.10
CA ALA A 60 8.96 0.77 1.49
C ALA A 60 9.94 -0.01 0.62
N GLU A 61 10.81 -0.79 1.24
CA GLU A 61 11.63 -1.77 0.53
C GLU A 61 10.74 -2.92 0.02
N ARG A 62 10.98 -3.38 -1.21
CA ARG A 62 10.14 -4.39 -1.86
C ARG A 62 10.07 -5.70 -1.09
N GLY A 63 11.20 -6.16 -0.54
CA GLY A 63 11.25 -7.41 0.23
C GLY A 63 10.37 -7.34 1.48
N GLU A 64 10.54 -6.27 2.26
CA GLU A 64 9.74 -6.01 3.47
C GLU A 64 8.25 -5.86 3.16
N LEU A 65 7.91 -5.08 2.12
CA LEU A 65 6.51 -4.89 1.71
C LEU A 65 5.85 -6.21 1.28
N MET A 66 6.56 -7.05 0.51
CA MET A 66 6.06 -8.37 0.12
C MET A 66 5.89 -9.30 1.31
N ALA A 67 6.84 -9.30 2.25
CA ALA A 67 6.75 -10.11 3.46
C ALA A 67 5.56 -9.67 4.32
N TRP A 68 5.41 -8.36 4.53
CA TRP A 68 4.28 -7.78 5.26
C TRP A 68 2.95 -8.12 4.60
N PHE A 69 2.85 -7.95 3.27
CA PHE A 69 1.63 -8.25 2.51
C PHE A 69 1.19 -9.71 2.70
N LYS A 70 2.12 -10.67 2.62
CA LYS A 70 1.81 -12.10 2.81
C LYS A 70 1.30 -12.40 4.22
N ARG A 71 1.85 -11.75 5.25
CA ARG A 71 1.40 -11.94 6.65
C ARG A 71 0.04 -11.28 6.94
N ASN A 72 -0.26 -10.17 6.26
CA ASN A 72 -1.43 -9.32 6.54
C ASN A 72 -2.63 -9.56 5.61
N THR A 73 -2.49 -10.44 4.62
CA THR A 73 -3.57 -10.76 3.68
C THR A 73 -3.86 -12.25 3.67
N ARG A 74 -5.05 -12.60 3.16
CA ARG A 74 -5.51 -13.99 3.05
C ARG A 74 -5.70 -14.33 1.57
N LEU A 75 -5.54 -15.59 1.21
CA LEU A 75 -5.81 -16.01 -0.16
C LEU A 75 -7.30 -15.86 -0.46
N ALA A 76 -7.62 -15.36 -1.66
CA ALA A 76 -9.01 -15.14 -2.07
C ALA A 76 -9.86 -16.42 -1.99
N ARG A 77 -9.26 -17.59 -2.25
CA ARG A 77 -9.96 -18.89 -2.13
C ARG A 77 -10.41 -19.21 -0.69
N ASP A 78 -9.70 -18.72 0.32
CA ASP A 78 -9.99 -18.99 1.73
C ASP A 78 -11.10 -18.07 2.26
N SER A 79 -11.38 -16.95 1.58
CA SER A 79 -12.44 -16.01 1.97
C SER A 79 -13.87 -16.57 1.84
N LYS A 80 -14.07 -17.59 0.99
CA LYS A 80 -15.40 -18.22 0.79
C LYS A 80 -15.81 -19.16 1.91
N LYS A 81 -14.86 -19.67 2.71
CA LYS A 81 -15.15 -20.61 3.81
C LYS A 81 -15.70 -19.94 5.07
N SER A 82 -15.48 -18.64 5.26
CA SER A 82 -15.88 -17.91 6.47
C SER A 82 -17.35 -17.44 6.49
N ARG A 83 -18.08 -17.48 5.37
CA ARG A 83 -19.49 -17.04 5.30
C ARG A 83 -20.52 -18.14 5.63
N LYS A 84 -20.07 -19.32 6.07
CA LYS A 84 -20.94 -20.41 6.53
C LYS A 84 -20.75 -20.64 8.03
N THR A 85 -21.09 -19.64 8.84
CA THR A 85 -21.31 -19.81 10.29
C THR A 85 -22.46 -18.90 10.68
#